data_AF-A0AAW1JQW1-F1
#
_entry.id   AF-A0AAW1JQW1-F1
#
_cell.length_a   1.000
_cell.length_b   1.000
_cell.length_c   1.000
_cell.angle_alpha   90.00
_cell.angle_beta   90.00
_cell.angle_gamma   90.00
#
_symmetry.space_group_name_H-M   'P 1'
#
loop_
_entity.id
_entity.type
_entity.pdbx_description
1 polymer ?
#
loop_
_entity_poly.entity_id
_entity_poly.type
_entity_poly.pdbx_seq_one_letter_code
_entity_poly.pdbx_strand_id
1 'polypeptide(L)'
;MLWQSFKKLKHPKETYDEYVMAKFHKTEASQRNISSTPTPQEIEVGTSTLPEIDVDASTPQEIDISTSTPQQRDGVDTPQEIDVAETVECITPESDKRRRAFDREMFHLSPSHKMAALKDEECVTPKSHKTGIYTTDTRSHLLAEVGVRRSQELTPKARHLYKGTLRLKKVVRIYRRRNLSFRKRLALAEKSIRDGSFWNYSSSANSELVRFCQSQYRLASKSPKGRRYTLDEKIMSLAIYKQSGRGYRFLSKMFSLPTPRTLRKLLANIELSAGLNDIIINDLKFKVRQLKSHSKLCVLMFDEISLTPSLRYNKDKDEIEGLEDVGDIQRPEISQYAQVFMIRGLFKKWKQPISYMFTKSPMKTEDLSRCLKLSIKALHEAGLTVIATICDQGSTNQSTINKLIEETRQNKIREGIEWRNHSFIVNNKEIIAIYDPPHLFKGIPNNLLTKDLIWKQDRKVVTAK
;
A
#
# COMPACT_ATOMS: atom_id res chain seq x y z
N MET A 1 34.18 -16.09 -22.04
CA MET A 1 33.79 -15.15 -23.13
C MET A 1 32.27 -15.06 -23.35
N LEU A 2 31.44 -15.07 -22.30
CA LEU A 2 29.97 -14.85 -22.40
C LEU A 2 29.43 -13.83 -21.38
N TRP A 3 30.32 -13.20 -20.61
CA TRP A 3 29.96 -12.21 -19.59
C TRP A 3 30.06 -10.76 -20.08
N GLN A 4 30.65 -10.52 -21.27
CA GLN A 4 30.74 -9.18 -21.86
C GLN A 4 29.61 -8.85 -22.85
N SER A 5 28.79 -9.81 -23.28
CA SER A 5 27.71 -9.56 -24.25
C SER A 5 26.40 -9.03 -23.63
N PHE A 6 26.25 -9.04 -22.30
CA PHE A 6 25.04 -8.55 -21.63
C PHE A 6 25.06 -7.04 -21.28
N LYS A 7 26.18 -6.34 -21.52
CA LYS A 7 26.32 -4.90 -21.21
C LYS A 7 25.83 -3.94 -22.30
N LYS A 8 25.32 -4.43 -23.45
CA LYS A 8 25.00 -3.60 -24.63
C LYS A 8 23.52 -3.53 -25.04
N LEU A 9 22.58 -3.91 -24.18
CA LEU A 9 21.15 -3.61 -24.39
C LEU A 9 20.71 -2.43 -23.52
N LYS A 10 20.94 -1.22 -24.03
CA LYS A 10 20.28 0.02 -23.56
C LYS A 10 18.86 0.03 -24.14
N HIS A 11 17.84 -0.14 -23.31
CA HIS A 11 16.45 0.27 -23.59
C HIS A 11 15.79 0.86 -22.33
N PRO A 12 14.83 1.78 -22.50
CA PRO A 12 14.67 2.94 -21.63
C PRO A 12 13.90 2.63 -20.34
N LYS A 13 14.34 3.28 -19.25
CA LYS A 13 13.83 3.15 -17.88
C LYS A 13 12.51 3.90 -17.61
N GLU A 14 11.75 4.32 -18.61
CA GLU A 14 10.69 5.34 -18.41
C GLU A 14 9.24 4.82 -18.42
N THR A 15 8.96 3.55 -18.68
CA THR A 15 7.56 3.11 -18.90
C THR A 15 6.79 2.60 -17.68
N TYR A 16 7.38 2.57 -16.47
CA TYR A 16 6.70 2.04 -15.28
C TYR A 16 5.90 3.11 -14.50
N ASP A 17 6.40 4.36 -14.48
CA ASP A 17 5.76 5.47 -13.77
C ASP A 17 4.54 6.03 -14.53
N GLU A 18 4.55 6.01 -15.87
CA GLU A 18 3.39 6.42 -16.67
C GLU A 18 2.20 5.42 -16.58
N TYR A 19 2.50 4.13 -16.39
CA TYR A 19 1.47 3.08 -16.35
C TYR A 19 0.67 3.07 -15.04
N VAL A 20 1.31 3.42 -13.91
CA VAL A 20 0.62 3.57 -12.63
C VAL A 20 -0.26 4.81 -12.64
N MET A 21 0.22 5.92 -13.23
CA MET A 21 -0.49 7.21 -13.22
C MET A 21 -1.69 7.26 -14.17
N ALA A 22 -1.61 6.62 -15.34
CA ALA A 22 -2.72 6.62 -16.31
C ALA A 22 -3.99 5.87 -15.84
N LYS A 23 -3.89 5.03 -14.80
CA LYS A 23 -5.01 4.21 -14.31
C LYS A 23 -5.86 4.89 -13.24
N PHE A 24 -5.35 5.93 -12.57
CA PHE A 24 -6.05 6.62 -11.49
C PHE A 24 -7.01 7.72 -11.98
N HIS A 25 -6.72 8.38 -13.10
CA HIS A 25 -7.54 9.49 -13.62
C HIS A 25 -8.94 9.09 -14.13
N LYS A 26 -9.22 7.81 -14.38
CA LYS A 26 -10.55 7.37 -14.85
C LYS A 26 -11.56 7.11 -13.72
N THR A 27 -11.11 7.05 -12.47
CA THR A 27 -11.98 6.71 -11.32
C THR A 27 -12.69 7.95 -10.75
N GLU A 28 -12.14 9.15 -10.91
CA GLU A 28 -12.70 10.41 -10.36
C GLU A 28 -13.97 10.89 -11.07
N ALA A 29 -14.22 10.51 -12.33
CA ALA A 29 -15.38 10.97 -13.09
C ALA A 29 -16.71 10.27 -12.70
N SER A 30 -16.65 9.10 -12.05
CA SER A 30 -17.84 8.26 -11.85
C SER A 30 -18.48 8.39 -10.46
N GLN A 31 -17.87 9.14 -9.52
CA GLN A 31 -18.34 9.25 -8.13
C GLN A 31 -19.14 10.54 -7.82
N ARG A 32 -19.41 11.41 -8.81
CA ARG A 32 -20.13 12.68 -8.58
C ARG A 32 -21.64 12.63 -8.72
N ASN A 33 -22.24 11.51 -9.14
CA ASN A 33 -23.69 11.36 -9.19
C ASN A 33 -24.09 10.18 -8.30
N ILE A 34 -24.74 10.49 -7.18
CA ILE A 34 -25.78 9.74 -6.44
C ILE A 34 -25.72 10.23 -4.98
N SER A 35 -26.50 11.26 -4.66
CA SER A 35 -26.93 11.52 -3.28
C SER A 35 -28.41 11.90 -3.28
N SER A 36 -29.28 10.92 -3.02
CA SER A 36 -30.60 11.14 -2.43
C SER A 36 -31.26 9.77 -2.17
N THR A 37 -31.41 9.40 -0.91
CA THR A 37 -32.35 8.35 -0.47
C THR A 37 -33.14 8.88 0.73
N PRO A 38 -34.48 8.68 0.80
CA PRO A 38 -35.28 9.04 1.96
C PRO A 38 -35.44 7.88 2.95
N THR A 39 -35.84 8.24 4.17
CA THR A 39 -36.04 7.46 5.40
C THR A 39 -37.10 6.35 5.28
N PRO A 40 -36.99 5.20 6.00
CA PRO A 40 -38.02 4.16 5.99
C PRO A 40 -39.02 4.25 7.17
N GLN A 41 -40.28 3.90 6.88
CA GLN A 41 -41.39 3.67 7.81
C GLN A 41 -41.37 2.23 8.35
N GLU A 42 -41.88 2.07 9.57
CA GLU A 42 -42.12 0.83 10.32
C GLU A 42 -43.22 -0.04 9.68
N ILE A 43 -43.03 -1.37 9.69
CA ILE A 43 -44.10 -2.37 9.62
C ILE A 43 -43.74 -3.55 10.54
N GLU A 44 -44.68 -3.89 11.42
CA GLU A 44 -44.68 -5.00 12.37
C GLU A 44 -45.00 -6.37 11.75
N VAL A 45 -44.77 -7.40 12.58
CA VAL A 45 -45.53 -8.65 12.77
C VAL A 45 -44.77 -9.93 12.39
N GLY A 46 -44.67 -10.84 13.37
CA GLY A 46 -44.66 -12.28 13.10
C GLY A 46 -43.81 -13.13 14.04
N THR A 47 -44.23 -13.30 15.29
CA THR A 47 -43.72 -14.33 16.21
C THR A 47 -44.24 -15.73 15.81
N SER A 48 -43.35 -16.70 15.65
CA SER A 48 -43.68 -18.12 15.82
C SER A 48 -42.51 -18.89 16.45
N THR A 49 -42.82 -19.51 17.58
CA THR A 49 -42.03 -20.41 18.43
C THR A 49 -41.52 -21.67 17.72
N LEU A 50 -40.31 -22.10 18.08
CA LEU A 50 -39.77 -23.46 17.91
C LEU A 50 -39.32 -24.00 19.29
N PRO A 51 -39.40 -25.33 19.55
CA PRO A 51 -39.11 -25.92 20.85
C PRO A 51 -37.64 -26.37 21.04
N GLU A 52 -37.29 -26.55 22.31
CA GLU A 52 -36.02 -26.94 22.93
C GLU A 52 -35.45 -28.30 22.47
N ILE A 53 -34.10 -28.40 22.48
CA ILE A 53 -33.38 -29.65 22.78
C ILE A 53 -32.12 -29.30 23.59
N ASP A 54 -32.12 -29.68 24.87
CA ASP A 54 -30.94 -29.84 25.74
C ASP A 54 -30.17 -31.12 25.39
N VAL A 55 -28.82 -31.09 25.34
CA VAL A 55 -27.99 -32.15 25.96
C VAL A 55 -26.53 -31.69 26.22
N ASP A 56 -26.18 -31.74 27.51
CA ASP A 56 -24.93 -32.09 28.19
C ASP A 56 -23.52 -31.60 27.79
N ALA A 57 -22.89 -31.02 28.81
CA ALA A 57 -21.48 -30.77 28.98
C ALA A 57 -20.76 -32.02 29.56
N SER A 58 -19.56 -32.33 29.06
CA SER A 58 -18.58 -33.14 29.78
C SER A 58 -17.16 -32.63 29.55
N THR A 59 -16.43 -32.58 30.67
CA THR A 59 -15.10 -32.01 30.94
C THR A 59 -13.97 -32.80 30.25
N PRO A 60 -12.84 -32.17 29.86
CA PRO A 60 -11.67 -32.89 29.35
C PRO A 60 -10.71 -33.32 30.48
N GLN A 61 -10.23 -34.57 30.39
CA GLN A 61 -9.16 -35.13 31.21
C GLN A 61 -7.78 -34.65 30.75
N GLU A 62 -6.96 -34.24 31.71
CA GLU A 62 -5.52 -33.99 31.60
C GLU A 62 -4.76 -35.29 31.34
N ILE A 63 -3.81 -35.26 30.40
CA ILE A 63 -2.77 -36.29 30.27
C ILE A 63 -1.41 -35.62 30.37
N ASP A 64 -0.79 -35.90 31.51
CA ASP A 64 0.59 -35.66 31.88
C ASP A 64 1.49 -36.66 31.15
N ILE A 65 2.51 -36.22 30.41
CA ILE A 65 3.64 -37.09 30.05
C ILE A 65 4.97 -36.36 30.25
N SER A 66 5.71 -36.95 31.16
CA SER A 66 7.05 -36.69 31.65
C SER A 66 8.15 -36.65 30.59
N THR A 67 9.11 -35.77 30.89
CA THR A 67 10.51 -35.68 30.49
C THR A 67 11.25 -37.00 30.27
N SER A 68 12.06 -37.08 29.21
CA SER A 68 13.35 -37.77 29.23
C SER A 68 14.33 -37.18 28.21
N THR A 69 15.50 -36.79 28.69
CA THR A 69 16.68 -36.36 27.92
C THR A 69 17.61 -37.56 27.73
N PRO A 70 18.37 -37.63 26.62
CA PRO A 70 19.78 -37.99 26.80
C PRO A 70 20.77 -37.12 25.97
N GLN A 71 21.75 -36.60 26.72
CA GLN A 71 23.18 -36.39 26.45
C GLN A 71 23.74 -36.22 25.01
N GLN A 72 24.24 -34.99 24.79
CA GLN A 72 25.53 -34.58 24.20
C GLN A 72 26.37 -35.55 23.35
N ARG A 73 26.68 -35.08 22.13
CA ARG A 73 28.04 -35.13 21.55
C ARG A 73 28.40 -33.76 20.97
N ASP A 74 29.57 -33.29 21.36
CA ASP A 74 30.21 -32.04 20.98
C ASP A 74 30.69 -32.02 19.51
N GLY A 75 30.80 -30.83 18.91
CA GLY A 75 31.58 -30.62 17.69
C GLY A 75 31.18 -29.47 16.76
N VAL A 76 31.37 -28.22 17.21
CA VAL A 76 31.89 -27.06 16.43
C VAL A 76 31.24 -26.71 15.08
N ASP A 77 30.46 -25.62 15.03
CA ASP A 77 30.86 -24.36 14.38
C ASP A 77 29.74 -23.30 14.49
N THR A 78 30.03 -22.22 15.21
CA THR A 78 29.16 -21.07 15.45
C THR A 78 29.34 -20.01 14.37
N PRO A 79 28.28 -19.57 13.66
CA PRO A 79 28.23 -18.23 13.08
C PRO A 79 27.49 -17.30 14.05
N GLN A 80 28.21 -16.28 14.50
CA GLN A 80 27.76 -15.17 15.34
C GLN A 80 26.29 -14.78 15.15
N GLU A 81 25.49 -14.95 16.21
CA GLU A 81 24.24 -14.23 16.41
C GLU A 81 24.53 -12.73 16.45
N ILE A 82 24.03 -11.98 15.47
CA ILE A 82 23.85 -10.54 15.62
C ILE A 82 22.50 -10.35 16.31
N ASP A 83 22.58 -10.27 17.62
CA ASP A 83 21.54 -9.82 18.52
C ASP A 83 21.21 -8.35 18.18
N VAL A 84 20.16 -8.11 17.39
CA VAL A 84 19.63 -6.73 17.22
C VAL A 84 18.61 -6.51 18.31
N ALA A 85 19.13 -6.33 19.53
CA ALA A 85 18.40 -5.79 20.65
C ALA A 85 17.71 -4.49 20.21
N GLU A 86 16.41 -4.46 20.45
CA GLU A 86 15.50 -3.35 20.21
C GLU A 86 15.93 -2.15 21.08
N THR A 87 16.82 -1.32 20.55
CA THR A 87 17.16 -0.03 21.17
C THR A 87 16.01 0.93 20.92
N VAL A 88 15.12 1.02 21.89
CA VAL A 88 14.19 2.14 22.04
C VAL A 88 15.03 3.39 22.31
N GLU A 89 15.45 4.09 21.26
CA GLU A 89 15.94 5.46 21.40
C GLU A 89 14.77 6.35 21.81
N CYS A 90 14.62 6.55 23.13
CA CYS A 90 13.90 7.67 23.68
C CYS A 90 14.46 8.97 23.08
N ILE A 91 13.57 9.83 22.59
CA ILE A 91 13.91 11.16 22.07
C ILE A 91 14.61 11.94 23.19
N THR A 92 15.93 12.02 23.14
CA THR A 92 16.70 12.85 24.07
C THR A 92 16.58 14.32 23.67
N PRO A 93 16.63 15.27 24.62
CA PRO A 93 16.61 16.71 24.35
C PRO A 93 17.70 17.18 23.36
N GLU A 94 18.79 16.43 23.24
CA GLU A 94 19.90 16.66 22.29
C GLU A 94 19.46 16.49 20.82
N SER A 95 18.59 15.51 20.52
CA SER A 95 18.09 15.23 19.18
C SER A 95 17.16 16.32 18.65
N ASP A 96 16.43 16.99 19.56
CA ASP A 96 15.53 18.11 19.25
C ASP A 96 16.30 19.43 19.03
N LYS A 97 17.48 19.59 19.64
CA LYS A 97 18.41 20.69 19.36
C LYS A 97 19.06 20.56 17.98
N ARG A 98 19.49 19.36 17.58
CA ARG A 98 20.05 19.11 16.24
C ARG A 98 19.03 19.37 15.12
N ARG A 99 17.76 19.03 15.35
CA ARG A 99 16.67 19.31 14.40
C ARG A 99 16.44 20.82 14.20
N ARG A 100 16.46 21.60 15.28
CA ARG A 100 16.34 23.08 15.22
C ARG A 100 17.58 23.77 14.64
N ALA A 101 18.75 23.15 14.71
CA ALA A 101 19.98 23.64 14.09
C ALA A 101 19.95 23.41 12.56
N PHE A 102 19.53 22.21 12.13
CA PHE A 102 19.35 21.89 10.71
C PHE A 102 18.27 22.76 10.05
N ASP A 103 17.16 23.02 10.75
CA ASP A 103 16.10 23.94 10.30
C ASP A 103 16.59 25.39 10.19
N ARG A 104 17.65 25.80 10.91
CA ARG A 104 18.28 27.14 10.75
C ARG A 104 19.24 27.20 9.58
N GLU A 105 19.98 26.12 9.32
CA GLU A 105 20.95 26.04 8.23
C GLU A 105 20.26 26.03 6.85
N MET A 106 19.12 25.35 6.74
CA MET A 106 18.37 25.25 5.48
C MET A 106 17.77 26.61 5.03
N PHE A 107 17.49 27.53 5.95
CA PHE A 107 16.97 28.88 5.65
C PHE A 107 18.05 29.91 5.29
N HIS A 108 19.34 29.55 5.35
CA HIS A 108 20.46 30.48 5.10
C HIS A 108 21.27 30.19 3.82
N LEU A 109 20.90 29.20 3.01
CA LEU A 109 21.52 28.98 1.70
C LEU A 109 20.85 29.85 0.59
N SER A 110 21.39 31.07 0.49
CA SER A 110 21.48 32.02 -0.65
C SER A 110 20.26 32.37 -1.54
N PRO A 111 19.91 33.67 -1.65
CA PRO A 111 19.37 34.26 -2.87
C PRO A 111 20.52 34.75 -3.77
N SER A 112 21.00 33.90 -4.67
CA SER A 112 21.83 34.35 -5.80
C SER A 112 20.95 34.45 -7.05
N HIS A 113 20.19 35.53 -7.16
CA HIS A 113 19.77 36.12 -8.43
C HIS A 113 19.64 37.63 -8.20
N LYS A 114 20.58 38.38 -8.77
CA LYS A 114 20.49 39.83 -8.94
C LYS A 114 19.21 40.12 -9.73
N MET A 115 18.18 40.66 -9.07
CA MET A 115 17.11 41.37 -9.76
C MET A 115 17.50 42.84 -9.78
N ALA A 116 17.66 43.33 -11.00
CA ALA A 116 18.03 44.69 -11.33
C ALA A 116 17.09 45.71 -10.67
N ALA A 117 17.65 46.88 -10.37
CA ALA A 117 16.93 48.06 -9.96
C ALA A 117 15.82 48.38 -10.97
N LEU A 118 14.56 48.18 -10.56
CA LEU A 118 13.40 48.78 -11.20
C LEU A 118 13.11 50.08 -10.45
N LYS A 119 13.18 51.16 -11.22
CA LYS A 119 12.96 52.55 -10.82
C LYS A 119 11.62 52.70 -10.12
N ASP A 120 11.60 53.62 -9.15
CA ASP A 120 10.40 54.16 -8.54
C ASP A 120 9.42 54.61 -9.63
N GLU A 121 8.30 53.91 -9.78
CA GLU A 121 7.10 54.47 -10.38
C GLU A 121 6.06 54.66 -9.28
N GLU A 122 5.62 55.91 -9.16
CA GLU A 122 4.60 56.38 -8.24
C GLU A 122 3.28 55.65 -8.48
N CYS A 123 2.84 54.85 -7.50
CA CYS A 123 1.49 54.30 -7.51
C CYS A 123 0.51 55.33 -6.93
N VAL A 124 -0.15 56.05 -7.83
CA VAL A 124 -1.30 56.93 -7.57
C VAL A 124 -2.45 56.09 -6.98
N THR A 125 -2.89 56.42 -5.78
CA THR A 125 -4.08 55.80 -5.16
C THR A 125 -5.34 56.61 -5.44
N PRO A 126 -6.50 55.98 -5.74
CA PRO A 126 -7.76 56.69 -5.95
C PRO A 126 -8.33 57.24 -4.64
N LYS A 127 -8.86 58.47 -4.71
CA LYS A 127 -9.55 59.17 -3.62
C LYS A 127 -10.78 58.40 -3.16
N SER A 128 -10.80 57.96 -1.90
CA SER A 128 -12.01 57.48 -1.22
C SER A 128 -12.14 58.12 0.16
N HIS A 129 -13.00 59.14 0.21
CA HIS A 129 -13.86 59.58 1.32
C HIS A 129 -13.23 59.73 2.71
N LYS A 130 -13.00 61.01 3.03
CA LYS A 130 -12.55 61.55 4.31
C LYS A 130 -13.55 61.22 5.42
N THR A 131 -13.18 60.32 6.32
CA THR A 131 -13.54 60.43 7.74
C THR A 131 -12.28 60.86 8.49
N GLY A 132 -12.34 62.07 9.04
CA GLY A 132 -11.20 62.73 9.66
C GLY A 132 -10.67 61.93 10.85
N ILE A 133 -9.44 61.42 10.73
CA ILE A 133 -8.66 60.94 11.87
C ILE A 133 -7.30 61.61 11.77
N TYR A 134 -7.18 62.69 12.55
CA TYR A 134 -5.97 63.35 13.06
C TYR A 134 -4.66 63.12 12.30
N THR A 135 -4.30 64.18 11.59
CA THR A 135 -2.95 64.51 11.13
C THR A 135 -1.97 64.66 12.30
N THR A 136 -0.71 64.35 12.01
CA THR A 136 0.54 64.67 12.75
C THR A 136 0.96 63.73 13.90
N ASP A 137 2.03 62.99 13.62
CA ASP A 137 2.96 62.41 14.60
C ASP A 137 3.70 63.56 15.31
N THR A 138 3.01 64.29 16.18
CA THR A 138 3.69 65.11 17.18
C THR A 138 4.18 64.16 18.26
N ARG A 139 5.50 64.09 18.46
CA ARG A 139 6.10 63.67 19.73
C ARG A 139 5.66 64.66 20.82
N SER A 140 4.39 64.63 21.21
CA SER A 140 3.98 65.26 22.46
C SER A 140 4.62 64.42 23.56
N HIS A 141 5.63 64.99 24.21
CA HIS A 141 6.07 64.48 25.48
C HIS A 141 4.83 64.57 26.39
N LEU A 142 4.32 63.44 26.86
CA LEU A 142 3.12 63.37 27.72
C LEU A 142 3.19 64.34 28.92
N LEU A 143 4.39 64.72 29.33
CA LEU A 143 4.64 65.74 30.36
C LEU A 143 4.37 67.17 29.86
N ALA A 144 4.72 67.47 28.60
CA ALA A 144 4.47 68.74 27.94
C ALA A 144 2.96 69.02 27.73
N GLU A 145 2.14 67.99 27.54
CA GLU A 145 0.67 68.12 27.48
C GLU A 145 0.06 68.58 28.82
N VAL A 146 0.77 68.36 29.93
CA VAL A 146 0.37 68.78 31.28
C VAL A 146 1.16 70.01 31.74
N GLY A 147 1.94 70.64 30.85
CA GLY A 147 2.74 71.84 31.16
C GLY A 147 3.96 71.59 32.06
N VAL A 148 4.38 70.34 32.21
CA VAL A 148 5.42 69.91 33.16
C VAL A 148 6.65 69.42 32.41
N ARG A 149 7.86 69.68 32.92
CA ARG A 149 9.12 69.24 32.26
C ARG A 149 9.67 67.96 32.83
N ARG A 150 9.50 67.71 34.14
CA ARG A 150 10.03 66.52 34.82
C ARG A 150 8.94 65.74 35.54
N SER A 151 9.03 64.41 35.53
CA SER A 151 8.06 63.54 36.20
C SER A 151 7.95 63.78 37.73
N GLN A 152 8.98 64.40 38.31
CA GLN A 152 9.09 64.77 39.72
C GLN A 152 8.19 65.96 40.08
N GLU A 153 7.84 66.80 39.11
CA GLU A 153 6.94 67.95 39.28
C GLU A 153 5.45 67.52 39.29
N LEU A 154 5.16 66.25 38.98
CA LEU A 154 3.80 65.68 39.08
C LEU A 154 3.47 65.27 40.52
N THR A 155 2.20 65.39 40.91
CA THR A 155 1.67 64.81 42.15
C THR A 155 1.89 63.29 42.20
N PRO A 156 1.97 62.66 43.38
CA PRO A 156 2.20 61.20 43.49
C PRO A 156 1.21 60.35 42.67
N LYS A 157 -0.07 60.75 42.67
CA LYS A 157 -1.14 60.11 41.88
C LYS A 157 -0.95 60.31 40.38
N ALA A 158 -0.64 61.52 39.94
CA ALA A 158 -0.37 61.82 38.52
C ALA A 158 0.90 61.11 38.02
N ARG A 159 1.94 61.00 38.85
CA ARG A 159 3.17 60.26 38.54
C ARG A 159 2.93 58.76 38.39
N HIS A 160 2.05 58.17 39.20
CA HIS A 160 1.64 56.78 39.05
C HIS A 160 0.92 56.54 37.71
N LEU A 161 -0.03 57.40 37.37
CA LEU A 161 -0.74 57.37 36.08
C LEU A 161 0.21 57.59 34.89
N TYR A 162 1.17 58.51 35.00
CA TYR A 162 2.22 58.73 33.99
C TYR A 162 3.07 57.48 33.74
N LYS A 163 3.48 56.77 34.80
CA LYS A 163 4.18 55.48 34.64
C LYS A 163 3.29 54.42 33.98
N GLY A 164 2.00 54.37 34.32
CA GLY A 164 1.02 53.48 33.70
C GLY A 164 0.83 53.75 32.20
N THR A 165 0.67 55.02 31.82
CA THR A 165 0.50 55.44 30.42
C THR A 165 1.75 55.15 29.58
N LEU A 166 2.97 55.31 30.13
CA LEU A 166 4.20 54.92 29.44
C LEU A 166 4.27 53.40 29.17
N ARG A 167 3.86 52.58 30.14
CA ARG A 167 3.77 51.11 29.96
C ARG A 167 2.76 50.77 28.86
N LEU A 168 1.59 51.38 28.86
CA LEU A 168 0.57 51.19 27.83
C LEU A 168 1.05 51.63 26.44
N LYS A 169 1.72 52.79 26.32
CA LYS A 169 2.34 53.23 25.05
C LYS A 169 3.37 52.22 24.52
N LYS A 170 4.16 51.61 25.41
CA LYS A 170 5.12 50.55 25.04
C LYS A 170 4.40 49.31 24.51
N VAL A 171 3.33 48.87 25.17
CA VAL A 171 2.51 47.72 24.76
C VAL A 171 1.87 47.98 23.39
N VAL A 172 1.25 49.15 23.19
CA VAL A 172 0.67 49.56 21.90
C VAL A 172 1.72 49.54 20.79
N ARG A 173 2.94 50.01 21.04
CA ARG A 173 4.03 49.98 20.06
C ARG A 173 4.42 48.55 19.66
N ILE A 174 4.43 47.61 20.61
CA ILE A 174 4.72 46.19 20.34
C ILE A 174 3.61 45.59 19.45
N TYR A 175 2.35 45.82 19.80
CA TYR A 175 1.22 45.33 18.99
C TYR A 175 1.19 45.95 17.59
N ARG A 176 1.49 47.25 17.44
CA ARG A 176 1.63 47.90 16.13
C ARG A 176 2.71 47.24 15.26
N ARG A 177 3.89 46.93 15.83
CA ARG A 177 4.96 46.22 15.11
C ARG A 177 4.55 44.81 14.69
N ARG A 178 3.90 44.05 15.58
CA ARG A 178 3.38 42.71 15.27
C ARG A 178 2.34 42.78 14.17
N ASN A 179 1.40 43.72 14.26
CA ASN A 179 0.35 43.90 13.25
C ASN A 179 0.94 44.26 11.88
N LEU A 180 1.95 45.14 11.83
CA LEU A 180 2.65 45.46 10.58
C LEU A 180 3.34 44.22 9.97
N SER A 181 4.00 43.40 10.79
CA SER A 181 4.60 42.13 10.35
C SER A 181 3.55 41.16 9.80
N PHE A 182 2.41 41.03 10.48
CA PHE A 182 1.31 40.20 10.00
C PHE A 182 0.74 40.70 8.68
N ARG A 183 0.50 42.01 8.54
CA ARG A 183 0.00 42.60 7.28
C ARG A 183 0.97 42.40 6.12
N LYS A 184 2.29 42.51 6.35
CA LYS A 184 3.30 42.21 5.31
C LYS A 184 3.28 40.74 4.89
N ARG A 185 3.18 39.81 5.85
CA ARG A 185 3.08 38.37 5.55
C ARG A 185 1.80 38.02 4.81
N LEU A 186 0.68 38.65 5.18
CA LEU A 186 -0.60 38.51 4.48
C LEU A 186 -0.51 39.01 3.05
N ALA A 187 0.04 40.21 2.82
CA ALA A 187 0.19 40.77 1.49
C ALA A 187 1.08 39.91 0.57
N LEU A 188 2.17 39.34 1.11
CA LEU A 188 3.02 38.40 0.38
C LEU A 188 2.28 37.10 0.04
N ALA A 189 1.54 36.53 0.99
CA ALA A 189 0.74 35.33 0.77
C ALA A 189 -0.35 35.55 -0.29
N GLU A 190 -1.07 36.68 -0.21
CA GLU A 190 -2.07 37.05 -1.21
C GLU A 190 -1.45 37.27 -2.59
N LYS A 191 -0.26 37.87 -2.66
CA LYS A 191 0.48 38.02 -3.92
C LYS A 191 0.84 36.66 -4.51
N SER A 192 1.38 35.74 -3.70
CA SER A 192 1.69 34.37 -4.16
C SER A 192 0.45 33.58 -4.59
N ILE A 193 -0.71 33.81 -3.97
CA ILE A 193 -1.99 33.22 -4.40
C ILE A 193 -2.44 33.84 -5.73
N ARG A 194 -2.34 35.17 -5.89
CA ARG A 194 -2.69 35.90 -7.12
C ARG A 194 -1.79 35.55 -8.31
N ASP A 195 -0.50 35.33 -8.07
CA ASP A 195 0.48 35.00 -9.11
C ASP A 195 0.20 33.62 -9.75
N GLY A 196 -0.68 32.79 -9.15
CA GLY A 196 -1.25 31.58 -9.76
C GLY A 196 -0.26 30.47 -10.11
N SER A 197 1.04 30.71 -10.02
CA SER A 197 2.13 29.85 -10.51
C SER A 197 2.11 28.45 -9.91
N PHE A 198 1.77 28.33 -8.62
CA PHE A 198 1.62 27.03 -7.95
C PHE A 198 0.42 26.23 -8.47
N TRP A 199 -0.71 26.90 -8.73
CA TRP A 199 -1.95 26.26 -9.22
C TRP A 199 -1.91 25.98 -10.72
N ASN A 200 -1.19 26.82 -11.49
CA ASN A 200 -0.92 26.60 -12.90
C ASN A 200 0.01 25.39 -13.11
N TYR A 201 0.99 25.18 -12.20
CA TYR A 201 1.77 23.95 -12.20
C TYR A 201 0.93 22.73 -11.79
N SER A 202 0.00 22.90 -10.83
CA SER A 202 -0.83 21.78 -10.37
C SER A 202 -1.83 21.25 -11.40
N SER A 203 -2.14 22.03 -12.44
CA SER A 203 -3.06 21.64 -13.52
C SER A 203 -2.37 20.83 -14.62
N SER A 204 -1.04 20.92 -14.76
CA SER A 204 -0.23 20.08 -15.66
C SER A 204 0.58 18.99 -14.93
N ALA A 205 0.72 19.09 -13.61
CA ALA A 205 1.54 18.18 -12.82
C ALA A 205 0.79 16.91 -12.40
N ASN A 206 1.57 15.91 -12.03
CA ASN A 206 1.10 14.65 -11.47
C ASN A 206 0.25 14.87 -10.20
N SER A 207 -1.00 14.38 -10.20
CA SER A 207 -1.96 14.56 -9.11
C SER A 207 -1.43 14.06 -7.76
N GLU A 208 -0.64 12.98 -7.74
CA GLU A 208 -0.04 12.44 -6.52
C GLU A 208 1.07 13.33 -5.97
N LEU A 209 1.86 13.95 -6.85
CA LEU A 209 2.91 14.90 -6.43
C LEU A 209 2.28 16.16 -5.82
N VAL A 210 1.24 16.68 -6.48
CA VAL A 210 0.47 17.83 -5.96
C VAL A 210 -0.11 17.50 -4.59
N ARG A 211 -0.77 16.33 -4.46
CA ARG A 211 -1.32 15.84 -3.20
C ARG A 211 -0.25 15.71 -2.11
N PHE A 212 0.91 15.17 -2.46
CA PHE A 212 2.04 15.06 -1.54
C PHE A 212 2.51 16.44 -1.06
N CYS A 213 2.79 17.37 -1.97
CA CYS A 213 3.23 18.72 -1.62
C CYS A 213 2.20 19.46 -0.74
N GLN A 214 0.91 19.37 -1.07
CA GLN A 214 -0.17 19.93 -0.25
C GLN A 214 -0.22 19.29 1.14
N SER A 215 -0.04 17.97 1.23
CA SER A 215 0.05 17.25 2.51
C SER A 215 1.22 17.75 3.35
N GLN A 216 2.40 17.88 2.75
CA GLN A 216 3.59 18.39 3.43
C GLN A 216 3.37 19.80 3.98
N TYR A 217 2.80 20.69 3.17
CA TYR A 217 2.48 22.06 3.60
C TYR A 217 1.47 22.07 4.77
N ARG A 218 0.37 21.32 4.64
CA ARG A 218 -0.68 21.22 5.66
C ARG A 218 -0.17 20.69 7.00
N LEU A 219 0.77 19.75 6.96
CA LEU A 219 1.28 19.03 8.14
C LEU A 219 2.57 19.61 8.71
N ALA A 220 3.28 20.46 7.97
CA ALA A 220 4.55 21.06 8.39
C ALA A 220 4.43 21.82 9.71
N SER A 221 3.33 22.58 9.89
CA SER A 221 3.10 23.38 11.10
C SER A 221 2.54 22.56 12.28
N LYS A 222 2.33 21.26 12.10
CA LYS A 222 1.71 20.39 13.10
C LYS A 222 2.76 19.54 13.79
N SER A 223 2.61 19.38 15.11
CA SER A 223 3.44 18.46 15.88
C SER A 223 3.27 17.02 15.37
N PRO A 224 4.27 16.12 15.51
CA PRO A 224 4.19 14.76 14.98
C PRO A 224 2.93 13.99 15.42
N LYS A 225 2.51 14.14 16.69
CA LYS A 225 1.28 13.52 17.23
C LYS A 225 -0.01 14.19 16.75
N GLY A 226 0.06 15.45 16.32
CA GLY A 226 -1.06 16.23 15.81
C GLY A 226 -1.31 16.06 14.31
N ARG A 227 -0.46 15.33 13.59
CA ARG A 227 -0.63 15.09 12.14
C ARG A 227 -1.80 14.14 11.89
N ARG A 228 -2.62 14.46 10.90
CA ARG A 228 -3.77 13.66 10.46
C ARG A 228 -3.65 13.45 8.96
N TYR A 229 -3.65 12.18 8.58
CA TYR A 229 -3.43 11.74 7.20
C TYR A 229 -4.74 11.22 6.61
N THR A 230 -5.04 11.61 5.39
CA THR A 230 -6.16 11.08 4.60
C THR A 230 -5.88 9.63 4.18
N LEU A 231 -6.88 8.93 3.67
CA LEU A 231 -6.70 7.57 3.16
C LEU A 231 -5.70 7.54 1.99
N ASP A 232 -5.86 8.43 1.02
CA ASP A 232 -4.97 8.52 -0.15
C ASP A 232 -3.52 8.78 0.24
N GLU A 233 -3.29 9.67 1.21
CA GLU A 233 -1.94 9.94 1.73
C GLU A 233 -1.33 8.70 2.40
N LYS A 234 -2.15 7.92 3.12
CA LYS A 234 -1.70 6.65 3.70
C LYS A 234 -1.43 5.60 2.61
N ILE A 235 -2.25 5.53 1.56
CA ILE A 235 -2.06 4.60 0.43
C ILE A 235 -0.77 4.95 -0.32
N MET A 236 -0.55 6.22 -0.64
CA MET A 236 0.70 6.69 -1.27
C MET A 236 1.92 6.37 -0.40
N SER A 237 1.83 6.65 0.89
CA SER A 237 2.89 6.34 1.86
C SER A 237 3.14 4.84 1.98
N LEU A 238 2.07 4.03 1.94
CA LEU A 238 2.14 2.58 1.95
C LEU A 238 2.83 2.04 0.69
N ALA A 239 2.55 2.60 -0.49
CA ALA A 239 3.21 2.22 -1.74
C ALA A 239 4.74 2.44 -1.65
N ILE A 240 5.17 3.61 -1.15
CA ILE A 240 6.59 3.91 -0.93
C ILE A 240 7.20 2.94 0.10
N TYR A 241 6.49 2.68 1.20
CA TYR A 241 6.94 1.76 2.24
C TYR A 241 7.12 0.32 1.74
N LYS A 242 6.21 -0.17 0.90
CA LYS A 242 6.28 -1.50 0.29
C LYS A 242 7.40 -1.61 -0.74
N GLN A 243 7.73 -0.52 -1.44
CA GLN A 243 8.87 -0.50 -2.35
C GLN A 243 10.20 -0.54 -1.59
N SER A 244 10.33 0.22 -0.49
CA SER A 244 11.52 0.18 0.37
C SER A 244 11.23 0.65 1.79
N GLY A 245 11.19 -0.28 2.74
CA GLY A 245 11.02 0.06 4.15
C GLY A 245 12.17 0.91 4.72
N ARG A 246 13.41 0.67 4.27
CA ARG A 246 14.59 1.47 4.65
C ARG A 246 14.51 2.88 4.05
N GLY A 247 14.20 2.98 2.75
CA GLY A 247 14.03 4.27 2.07
C GLY A 247 12.90 5.09 2.68
N TYR A 248 11.77 4.47 2.98
CA TYR A 248 10.65 5.11 3.65
C TYR A 248 11.03 5.64 5.04
N ARG A 249 11.75 4.87 5.85
CA ARG A 249 12.23 5.33 7.16
C ARG A 249 13.14 6.55 7.03
N PHE A 250 14.03 6.57 6.06
CA PHE A 250 14.86 7.73 5.76
C PHE A 250 14.02 8.94 5.36
N LEU A 251 13.08 8.78 4.41
CA LEU A 251 12.17 9.84 3.98
C LEU A 251 11.29 10.37 5.13
N SER A 252 10.85 9.51 6.04
CA SER A 252 10.00 9.91 7.18
C SER A 252 10.70 10.81 8.21
N LYS A 253 12.03 10.90 8.15
CA LYS A 253 12.81 11.87 8.95
C LYS A 253 12.72 13.28 8.36
N MET A 254 12.64 13.38 7.04
CA MET A 254 12.61 14.65 6.30
C MET A 254 11.18 15.14 6.05
N PHE A 255 10.26 14.22 5.77
CA PHE A 255 8.88 14.52 5.38
C PHE A 255 7.89 14.14 6.49
N SER A 256 6.76 14.84 6.51
CA SER A 256 5.59 14.51 7.31
C SER A 256 4.88 13.30 6.73
N LEU A 257 5.35 12.11 7.10
CA LEU A 257 4.81 10.82 6.65
C LEU A 257 4.20 10.01 7.82
N PRO A 258 3.21 9.15 7.56
CA PRO A 258 2.68 8.21 8.55
C PRO A 258 3.79 7.30 9.12
N THR A 259 3.62 6.87 10.37
CA THR A 259 4.55 5.87 10.92
C THR A 259 4.33 4.51 10.26
N PRO A 260 5.36 3.65 10.15
CA PRO A 260 5.19 2.27 9.67
C PRO A 260 4.12 1.48 10.43
N ARG A 261 3.92 1.77 11.73
CA ARG A 261 2.85 1.17 12.54
C ARG A 261 1.46 1.55 12.02
N THR A 262 1.25 2.82 11.66
CA THR A 262 0.00 3.29 11.06
C THR A 262 -0.28 2.58 9.73
N LEU A 263 0.75 2.39 8.90
CA LEU A 263 0.63 1.69 7.62
C LEU A 263 0.33 0.19 7.80
N ARG A 264 0.95 -0.47 8.78
CA ARG A 264 0.63 -1.86 9.13
C ARG A 264 -0.80 -2.02 9.64
N LYS A 265 -1.28 -1.10 10.47
CA LYS A 265 -2.69 -1.09 10.91
C LYS A 265 -3.66 -0.94 9.73
N LEU A 266 -3.30 -0.15 8.71
CA LEU A 266 -4.13 -0.03 7.51
C LEU A 266 -4.27 -1.37 6.77
N LEU A 267 -3.18 -2.16 6.72
CA LEU A 267 -3.19 -3.48 6.11
C LEU A 267 -3.89 -4.54 6.95
N ALA A 268 -3.86 -4.41 8.27
CA ALA A 268 -4.52 -5.34 9.19
C ALA A 268 -6.04 -5.40 8.97
N ASN A 269 -6.64 -4.35 8.38
CA ASN A 269 -8.05 -4.33 8.00
C ASN A 269 -8.38 -5.20 6.78
N ILE A 270 -7.38 -5.79 6.11
CA ILE A 270 -7.56 -6.66 4.94
C ILE A 270 -7.27 -8.08 5.38
N GLU A 271 -8.33 -8.81 5.72
CA GLU A 271 -8.24 -10.20 6.15
C GLU A 271 -8.04 -11.13 4.94
N LEU A 272 -6.83 -11.68 4.82
CA LEU A 272 -6.52 -12.70 3.83
C LEU A 272 -6.42 -14.04 4.58
N SER A 273 -7.28 -14.98 4.20
CA SER A 273 -7.28 -16.37 4.66
C SER A 273 -6.80 -17.31 3.55
N ALA A 274 -6.38 -18.52 3.94
CA ALA A 274 -6.10 -19.57 2.99
C ALA A 274 -7.37 -19.99 2.21
N GLY A 275 -7.15 -20.62 1.06
CA GLY A 275 -8.18 -20.89 0.07
C GLY A 275 -8.42 -19.72 -0.88
N LEU A 276 -9.60 -19.74 -1.49
CA LEU A 276 -10.01 -18.73 -2.44
C LEU A 276 -10.34 -17.42 -1.70
N ASN A 277 -9.66 -16.34 -2.07
CA ASN A 277 -9.83 -15.08 -1.36
C ASN A 277 -11.00 -14.25 -1.92
N ASP A 278 -12.11 -14.21 -1.19
CA ASP A 278 -13.32 -13.50 -1.62
C ASP A 278 -13.13 -11.99 -1.76
N ILE A 279 -12.28 -11.37 -0.94
CA ILE A 279 -11.98 -9.93 -1.05
C ILE A 279 -11.36 -9.65 -2.43
N ILE A 280 -10.40 -10.48 -2.85
CA ILE A 280 -9.74 -10.35 -4.16
C ILE A 280 -10.72 -10.66 -5.29
N ILE A 281 -11.54 -11.73 -5.18
CA ILE A 281 -12.51 -12.08 -6.22
C ILE A 281 -13.58 -11.00 -6.40
N ASN A 282 -14.06 -10.40 -5.31
CA ASN A 282 -15.03 -9.31 -5.35
C ASN A 282 -14.44 -8.03 -5.97
N ASP A 283 -13.20 -7.67 -5.63
CA ASP A 283 -12.49 -6.55 -6.28
C ASP A 283 -12.26 -6.81 -7.78
N LEU A 284 -11.90 -8.04 -8.14
CA LEU A 284 -11.79 -8.46 -9.53
C LEU A 284 -13.12 -8.31 -10.26
N LYS A 285 -14.24 -8.74 -9.69
CA LYS A 285 -15.58 -8.60 -10.28
C LYS A 285 -15.90 -7.14 -10.61
N PHE A 286 -15.53 -6.19 -9.74
CA PHE A 286 -15.71 -4.76 -10.01
C PHE A 286 -14.82 -4.28 -11.16
N LYS A 287 -13.53 -4.64 -11.15
CA LYS A 287 -12.58 -4.23 -12.19
C LYS A 287 -12.91 -4.82 -13.56
N VAL A 288 -13.36 -6.07 -13.59
CA VAL A 288 -13.67 -6.82 -14.82
C VAL A 288 -14.89 -6.25 -15.56
N ARG A 289 -15.84 -5.64 -14.84
CA ARG A 289 -16.96 -4.91 -15.47
C ARG A 289 -16.50 -3.79 -16.39
N GLN A 290 -15.38 -3.16 -16.08
CA GLN A 290 -14.81 -2.07 -16.90
C GLN A 290 -13.88 -2.55 -18.02
N LEU A 291 -13.60 -3.86 -18.09
CA LEU A 291 -12.76 -4.43 -19.15
C LEU A 291 -13.55 -4.66 -20.43
N LYS A 292 -12.93 -4.37 -21.57
CA LYS A 292 -13.41 -4.79 -22.89
C LYS A 292 -13.38 -6.32 -23.00
N SER A 293 -14.26 -6.92 -23.80
CA SER A 293 -14.43 -8.38 -23.90
C SER A 293 -13.11 -9.15 -24.10
N HIS A 294 -12.27 -8.75 -25.04
CA HIS A 294 -10.96 -9.40 -25.26
C HIS A 294 -10.02 -9.29 -24.05
N SER A 295 -10.12 -8.23 -23.25
CA SER A 295 -9.29 -8.02 -22.06
C SER A 295 -9.72 -8.86 -20.86
N LYS A 296 -10.88 -9.55 -20.94
CA LYS A 296 -11.39 -10.48 -19.93
C LYS A 296 -10.81 -11.89 -20.06
N LEU A 297 -10.10 -12.17 -21.15
CA LEU A 297 -9.45 -13.45 -21.38
C LEU A 297 -8.17 -13.55 -20.54
N CYS A 298 -8.07 -14.62 -19.76
CA CYS A 298 -6.94 -14.87 -18.87
C CYS A 298 -6.54 -16.35 -18.86
N VAL A 299 -5.32 -16.59 -18.38
CA VAL A 299 -4.82 -17.91 -18.02
C VAL A 299 -4.71 -18.02 -16.50
N LEU A 300 -4.93 -19.21 -15.97
CA LEU A 300 -4.78 -19.53 -14.56
C LEU A 300 -3.48 -20.32 -14.36
N MET A 301 -2.52 -19.75 -13.65
CA MET A 301 -1.24 -20.37 -13.36
C MET A 301 -1.25 -20.85 -11.92
N PHE A 302 -0.62 -21.99 -11.64
CA PHE A 302 -0.45 -22.47 -10.29
C PHE A 302 0.91 -23.16 -10.12
N ASP A 303 1.51 -22.93 -8.96
CA ASP A 303 2.81 -23.48 -8.60
C ASP A 303 2.93 -23.61 -7.07
N GLU A 304 3.85 -24.47 -6.64
CA GLU A 304 4.12 -24.76 -5.23
C GLU A 304 5.39 -24.04 -4.76
N ILE A 305 5.35 -23.52 -3.55
CA ILE A 305 6.46 -22.81 -2.92
C ILE A 305 6.83 -23.56 -1.63
N SER A 306 8.09 -23.98 -1.51
CA SER A 306 8.61 -24.53 -0.25
C SER A 306 8.73 -23.44 0.81
N LEU A 307 8.26 -23.74 2.01
CA LEU A 307 8.27 -22.88 3.18
C LEU A 307 9.19 -23.46 4.25
N THR A 308 9.77 -22.59 5.08
CA THR A 308 10.40 -23.04 6.33
C THR A 308 9.30 -23.43 7.32
N PRO A 309 9.27 -24.67 7.82
CA PRO A 309 8.27 -25.11 8.79
C PRO A 309 8.38 -24.25 10.05
N SER A 310 7.29 -23.59 10.44
CA SER A 310 7.26 -22.79 11.67
C SER A 310 5.84 -22.65 12.18
N LEU A 311 5.69 -22.67 13.50
CA LEU A 311 4.43 -22.46 14.19
C LEU A 311 4.50 -21.13 14.93
N ARG A 312 3.48 -20.27 14.80
CA ARG A 312 3.43 -18.97 15.46
C ARG A 312 2.05 -18.71 16.02
N TYR A 313 1.97 -18.23 17.24
CA TYR A 313 0.71 -17.79 17.81
C TYR A 313 0.45 -16.32 17.45
N ASN A 314 -0.64 -16.08 16.72
CA ASN A 314 -1.11 -14.75 16.37
C ASN A 314 -2.09 -14.27 17.44
N LYS A 315 -1.60 -13.41 18.34
CA LYS A 315 -2.39 -12.83 19.45
C LYS A 315 -3.56 -11.97 19.01
N ASP A 316 -3.46 -11.33 17.84
CA ASP A 316 -4.50 -10.40 17.37
C ASP A 316 -5.74 -11.15 16.87
N LYS A 317 -5.55 -12.39 16.37
CA LYS A 317 -6.61 -13.25 15.86
C LYS A 317 -6.93 -14.45 16.75
N ASP A 318 -6.14 -14.65 17.79
CA ASP A 318 -6.21 -15.82 18.67
C ASP A 318 -6.11 -17.15 17.89
N GLU A 319 -5.17 -17.22 16.93
CA GLU A 319 -4.98 -18.39 16.06
C GLU A 319 -3.52 -18.86 16.03
N ILE A 320 -3.33 -20.15 15.77
CA ILE A 320 -2.01 -20.73 15.52
C ILE A 320 -1.74 -20.71 14.01
N GLU A 321 -0.81 -19.87 13.58
CA GLU A 321 -0.32 -19.79 12.21
C GLU A 321 0.74 -20.87 11.95
N GLY A 322 0.76 -21.39 10.70
CA GLY A 322 1.76 -22.35 10.24
C GLY A 322 1.24 -23.80 10.13
N LEU A 323 -0.04 -24.03 10.45
CA LEU A 323 -0.71 -25.30 10.23
C LEU A 323 -1.12 -25.49 8.75
N GLU A 324 -1.32 -26.74 8.35
CA GLU A 324 -1.90 -27.11 7.07
C GLU A 324 -3.34 -26.58 6.98
N ASP A 325 -3.60 -25.84 5.91
CA ASP A 325 -4.85 -25.15 5.66
C ASP A 325 -5.13 -25.10 4.16
N VAL A 326 -6.09 -25.91 3.72
CA VAL A 326 -6.54 -25.99 2.33
C VAL A 326 -7.75 -25.08 2.06
N GLY A 327 -8.03 -24.13 2.96
CA GLY A 327 -9.06 -23.11 2.87
C GLY A 327 -10.33 -23.47 3.63
N ASP A 328 -10.93 -24.60 3.30
CA ASP A 328 -12.13 -25.12 3.97
C ASP A 328 -11.81 -26.12 5.09
N ILE A 329 -10.59 -26.66 5.11
CA ILE A 329 -10.15 -27.67 6.07
C ILE A 329 -8.79 -27.28 6.60
N GLN A 330 -8.71 -27.10 7.91
CA GLN A 330 -7.44 -26.99 8.63
C GLN A 330 -7.09 -28.34 9.27
N ARG A 331 -5.82 -28.74 9.19
CA ARG A 331 -5.32 -29.99 9.78
C ARG A 331 -4.23 -29.66 10.80
N PRO A 332 -4.10 -30.44 11.90
CA PRO A 332 -3.11 -30.19 12.95
C PRO A 332 -1.70 -30.67 12.54
N GLU A 333 -1.25 -30.22 11.36
CA GLU A 333 -0.01 -30.62 10.72
C GLU A 333 0.78 -29.38 10.34
N ILE A 334 2.10 -29.39 10.53
CA ILE A 334 2.92 -28.21 10.22
C ILE A 334 3.09 -28.09 8.71
N SER A 335 2.68 -26.96 8.15
CA SER A 335 2.83 -26.66 6.73
C SER A 335 4.29 -26.50 6.33
N GLN A 336 4.64 -27.05 5.17
CA GLN A 336 5.98 -26.95 4.57
C GLN A 336 5.93 -26.43 3.13
N TYR A 337 4.73 -26.33 2.56
CA TYR A 337 4.51 -25.89 1.20
C TYR A 337 3.33 -24.92 1.15
N ALA A 338 3.38 -23.98 0.21
CA ALA A 338 2.27 -23.15 -0.19
C ALA A 338 1.93 -23.39 -1.66
N GLN A 339 0.72 -23.87 -1.93
CA GLN A 339 0.18 -23.88 -3.28
C GLN A 339 -0.42 -22.51 -3.59
N VAL A 340 0.00 -21.86 -4.67
CA VAL A 340 -0.51 -20.53 -5.07
C VAL A 340 -1.17 -20.59 -6.43
N PHE A 341 -2.32 -19.92 -6.57
CA PHE A 341 -3.02 -19.72 -7.84
C PHE A 341 -2.97 -18.24 -8.22
N MET A 342 -2.54 -17.98 -9.46
CA MET A 342 -2.39 -16.65 -10.01
C MET A 342 -3.00 -16.56 -11.40
N ILE A 343 -3.83 -15.56 -11.61
CA ILE A 343 -4.34 -15.25 -12.95
C ILE A 343 -3.44 -14.27 -13.68
N ARG A 344 -3.35 -14.43 -14.99
CA ARG A 344 -2.62 -13.53 -15.90
C ARG A 344 -3.50 -13.20 -17.10
N GLY A 345 -3.71 -11.91 -17.36
CA GLY A 345 -4.42 -11.46 -18.55
C GLY A 345 -3.67 -11.80 -19.84
N LEU A 346 -4.38 -12.30 -20.85
CA LEU A 346 -3.74 -12.71 -22.11
C LEU A 346 -3.30 -11.50 -22.93
N PHE A 347 -4.23 -10.57 -23.20
CA PHE A 347 -3.99 -9.40 -24.06
C PHE A 347 -3.39 -8.20 -23.32
N LYS A 348 -3.69 -8.07 -22.03
CA LYS A 348 -3.21 -6.94 -21.21
C LYS A 348 -2.23 -7.45 -20.16
N LYS A 349 -1.19 -6.66 -19.90
CA LYS A 349 -0.15 -6.97 -18.92
C LYS A 349 -0.65 -6.70 -17.49
N TRP A 350 -1.39 -7.64 -16.94
CA TRP A 350 -1.79 -7.67 -15.53
C TRP A 350 -1.78 -9.09 -15.00
N LYS A 351 -1.50 -9.23 -13.70
CA LYS A 351 -1.49 -10.48 -12.95
C LYS A 351 -2.05 -10.26 -11.55
N GLN A 352 -2.70 -11.27 -10.99
CA GLN A 352 -3.28 -11.20 -9.64
C GLN A 352 -3.25 -12.59 -9.00
N PRO A 353 -2.59 -12.78 -7.85
CA PRO A 353 -2.80 -13.95 -7.00
C PRO A 353 -4.24 -13.96 -6.49
N ILE A 354 -4.92 -15.11 -6.54
CA ILE A 354 -6.34 -15.21 -6.18
C ILE A 354 -6.62 -16.19 -5.04
N SER A 355 -5.72 -17.14 -4.84
CA SER A 355 -5.88 -18.20 -3.85
C SER A 355 -4.50 -18.70 -3.44
N TYR A 356 -4.38 -19.08 -2.17
CA TYR A 356 -3.21 -19.79 -1.65
C TYR A 356 -3.65 -20.80 -0.60
N MET A 357 -2.97 -21.93 -0.52
CA MET A 357 -3.20 -22.95 0.50
C MET A 357 -1.89 -23.40 1.10
N PHE A 358 -1.93 -23.86 2.34
CA PHE A 358 -0.77 -24.39 3.06
C PHE A 358 -0.90 -25.90 3.20
N THR A 359 0.15 -26.64 2.89
CA THR A 359 0.16 -28.11 2.97
C THR A 359 1.44 -28.61 3.63
N LYS A 360 1.35 -29.72 4.38
CA LYS A 360 2.54 -30.38 4.97
C LYS A 360 3.43 -31.03 3.92
N SER A 361 2.83 -31.59 2.88
CA SER A 361 3.51 -32.23 1.75
C SER A 361 3.03 -31.64 0.44
N PRO A 362 3.59 -32.04 -0.72
CA PRO A 362 3.00 -31.68 -2.00
C PRO A 362 1.50 -31.95 -2.01
N MET A 363 0.73 -30.99 -2.52
CA MET A 363 -0.72 -31.04 -2.38
C MET A 363 -1.29 -32.32 -2.99
N LYS A 364 -2.35 -32.89 -2.39
CA LYS A 364 -2.96 -34.11 -2.91
C LYS A 364 -3.67 -33.84 -4.24
N THR A 365 -3.65 -34.79 -5.17
CA THR A 365 -4.29 -34.70 -6.49
C THR A 365 -5.76 -34.32 -6.40
N GLU A 366 -6.49 -34.87 -5.42
CA GLU A 366 -7.89 -34.59 -5.13
C GLU A 366 -8.12 -33.14 -4.70
N ASP A 367 -7.32 -32.66 -3.75
CA ASP A 367 -7.37 -31.30 -3.23
C ASP A 367 -7.02 -30.30 -4.35
N LEU A 368 -6.00 -30.58 -5.16
CA LEU A 368 -5.62 -29.74 -6.31
C LEU A 368 -6.74 -29.66 -7.36
N SER A 369 -7.34 -30.79 -7.71
CA SER A 369 -8.45 -30.85 -8.65
C SER A 369 -9.64 -30.01 -8.16
N ARG A 370 -9.98 -30.14 -6.87
CA ARG A 370 -11.05 -29.37 -6.23
C ARG A 370 -10.75 -27.87 -6.26
N CYS A 371 -9.58 -27.45 -5.78
CA CYS A 371 -9.20 -26.05 -5.73
C CYS A 371 -9.12 -25.41 -7.12
N LEU A 372 -8.65 -26.15 -8.13
CA LEU A 372 -8.60 -25.67 -9.51
C LEU A 372 -10.01 -25.43 -10.07
N LYS A 373 -10.94 -26.38 -9.88
CA LYS A 373 -12.35 -26.23 -10.28
C LYS A 373 -13.02 -25.04 -9.60
N LEU A 374 -12.84 -24.89 -8.28
CA LEU A 374 -13.38 -23.78 -7.50
C LEU A 374 -12.85 -22.43 -7.98
N SER A 375 -11.54 -22.34 -8.19
CA SER A 375 -10.89 -21.12 -8.68
C SER A 375 -11.41 -20.72 -10.06
N ILE A 376 -11.50 -21.67 -10.99
CA ILE A 376 -12.03 -21.42 -12.34
C ILE A 376 -13.49 -20.98 -12.30
N LYS A 377 -14.32 -21.64 -11.49
CA LYS A 377 -15.73 -21.30 -11.30
C LYS A 377 -15.88 -19.86 -10.82
N ALA A 378 -15.17 -19.48 -9.76
CA ALA A 378 -15.21 -18.13 -9.20
C ALA A 378 -14.73 -17.06 -10.20
N LEU A 379 -13.70 -17.35 -11.00
CA LEU A 379 -13.22 -16.45 -12.04
C LEU A 379 -14.26 -16.23 -13.15
N HIS A 380 -14.96 -17.30 -13.56
CA HIS A 380 -16.06 -17.19 -14.52
C HIS A 380 -17.22 -16.36 -13.98
N GLU A 381 -17.58 -16.56 -12.71
CA GLU A 381 -18.63 -15.77 -12.02
C GLU A 381 -18.24 -14.29 -11.81
N ALA A 382 -16.94 -14.02 -11.67
CA ALA A 382 -16.40 -12.65 -11.66
C ALA A 382 -16.43 -11.98 -13.05
N GLY A 383 -16.74 -12.72 -14.11
CA GLY A 383 -16.85 -12.24 -15.49
C GLY A 383 -15.56 -12.37 -16.31
N LEU A 384 -14.54 -13.06 -15.80
CA LEU A 384 -13.36 -13.43 -16.58
C LEU A 384 -13.66 -14.68 -17.42
N THR A 385 -12.83 -14.95 -18.42
CA THR A 385 -12.86 -16.21 -19.18
C THR A 385 -11.48 -16.83 -19.13
N VAL A 386 -11.38 -17.93 -18.38
CA VAL A 386 -10.16 -18.72 -18.27
C VAL A 386 -10.08 -19.63 -19.48
N ILE A 387 -9.04 -19.45 -20.29
CA ILE A 387 -8.85 -20.24 -21.53
C ILE A 387 -7.88 -21.40 -21.36
N ALA A 388 -6.97 -21.28 -20.40
CA ALA A 388 -5.92 -22.26 -20.18
C ALA A 388 -5.44 -22.25 -18.73
N THR A 389 -4.93 -23.39 -18.28
CA THR A 389 -4.18 -23.53 -17.05
C THR A 389 -2.70 -23.77 -17.34
N ILE A 390 -1.82 -23.22 -16.49
CA ILE A 390 -0.36 -23.38 -16.61
C ILE A 390 0.22 -23.89 -15.30
N CYS A 391 0.99 -24.97 -15.36
CA CYS A 391 1.72 -25.53 -14.21
C CYS A 391 3.06 -26.15 -14.63
N ASP A 392 3.88 -26.52 -13.65
CA ASP A 392 5.09 -27.31 -13.89
C ASP A 392 4.76 -28.79 -14.17
N GLN A 393 5.79 -29.61 -14.35
CA GLN A 393 5.66 -31.06 -14.59
C GLN A 393 5.75 -31.91 -13.32
N GLY A 394 5.41 -31.38 -12.14
CA GLY A 394 5.32 -32.17 -10.92
C GLY A 394 4.37 -33.36 -11.08
N SER A 395 4.67 -34.49 -10.44
CA SER A 395 3.87 -35.73 -10.52
C SER A 395 2.40 -35.50 -10.11
N THR A 396 2.17 -34.72 -9.06
CA THR A 396 0.84 -34.29 -8.64
C THR A 396 0.13 -33.48 -9.73
N ASN A 397 0.82 -32.47 -10.28
CA ASN A 397 0.24 -31.59 -11.30
C ASN A 397 -0.16 -32.37 -12.55
N GLN A 398 0.69 -33.28 -13.02
CA GLN A 398 0.38 -34.19 -14.13
C GLN A 398 -0.82 -35.09 -13.79
N SER A 399 -0.85 -35.66 -12.59
CA SER A 399 -1.94 -36.54 -12.14
C SER A 399 -3.27 -35.79 -12.08
N THR A 400 -3.28 -34.54 -11.60
CA THR A 400 -4.49 -33.73 -11.55
C THR A 400 -4.98 -33.35 -12.95
N ILE A 401 -4.10 -32.91 -13.84
CA ILE A 401 -4.49 -32.58 -15.22
C ILE A 401 -5.04 -33.82 -15.93
N ASN A 402 -4.38 -34.96 -15.82
CA ASN A 402 -4.85 -36.21 -16.43
C ASN A 402 -6.21 -36.64 -15.87
N LYS A 403 -6.41 -36.51 -14.54
CA LYS A 403 -7.70 -36.79 -13.90
C LYS A 403 -8.82 -35.91 -14.46
N LEU A 404 -8.59 -34.60 -14.63
CA LEU A 404 -9.58 -33.66 -15.16
C LEU A 404 -9.92 -33.92 -16.63
N ILE A 405 -8.91 -34.25 -17.44
CA ILE A 405 -9.10 -34.63 -18.85
C ILE A 405 -9.91 -35.93 -18.95
N GLU A 406 -9.59 -36.92 -18.12
CA GLU A 406 -10.31 -38.21 -18.11
C GLU A 406 -11.76 -38.06 -17.64
N GLU A 407 -12.02 -37.26 -16.59
CA GLU A 407 -13.38 -36.92 -16.17
C GLU A 407 -14.18 -36.26 -17.30
N THR A 408 -13.55 -35.35 -18.05
CA THR A 408 -14.18 -34.70 -19.22
C THR A 408 -14.45 -35.69 -20.33
N ARG A 409 -13.48 -36.56 -20.63
CA ARG A 409 -13.58 -37.60 -21.65
C ARG A 409 -14.74 -38.55 -21.34
N GLN A 410 -14.84 -39.03 -20.11
CA GLN A 410 -15.93 -39.93 -19.70
C GLN A 410 -17.30 -39.27 -19.87
N ASN A 411 -17.43 -37.99 -19.47
CA ASN A 411 -18.68 -37.24 -19.64
C ASN A 411 -19.04 -37.07 -21.12
N LYS A 412 -18.06 -36.75 -21.99
CA LYS A 412 -18.30 -36.58 -23.44
C LYS A 412 -18.61 -37.88 -24.16
N ILE A 413 -17.97 -38.98 -23.78
CA ILE A 413 -18.29 -40.31 -24.31
C ILE A 413 -19.74 -40.69 -24.00
N ARG A 414 -20.25 -40.38 -22.81
CA ARG A 414 -21.67 -40.58 -22.46
C ARG A 414 -22.63 -39.77 -23.33
N GLU A 415 -22.18 -38.62 -23.83
CA GLU A 415 -22.90 -37.79 -24.79
C GLU A 415 -22.72 -38.26 -26.26
N GLY A 416 -21.98 -39.35 -26.49
CA GLY A 416 -21.67 -39.86 -27.84
C GLY A 416 -20.59 -39.07 -28.59
N ILE A 417 -19.83 -38.22 -27.87
CA ILE A 417 -18.78 -37.36 -28.44
C ILE A 417 -17.41 -37.92 -28.06
N GLU A 418 -16.56 -38.17 -29.06
CA GLU A 418 -15.17 -38.54 -28.79
C GLU A 418 -14.36 -37.32 -28.34
N TRP A 419 -13.60 -37.46 -27.24
CA TRP A 419 -12.74 -36.42 -26.71
C TRP A 419 -11.27 -36.83 -26.79
N ARG A 420 -10.50 -36.17 -27.67
CA ARG A 420 -9.05 -36.40 -27.86
C ARG A 420 -8.18 -35.19 -27.48
N ASN A 421 -8.79 -34.10 -27.03
CA ASN A 421 -8.09 -32.86 -26.77
C ASN A 421 -7.33 -32.94 -25.43
N HIS A 422 -6.18 -32.25 -25.34
CA HIS A 422 -5.46 -32.04 -24.08
C HIS A 422 -6.08 -30.86 -23.29
N SER A 423 -7.38 -30.97 -23.07
CA SER A 423 -8.22 -29.95 -22.43
C SER A 423 -9.30 -30.63 -21.59
N PHE A 424 -9.80 -29.88 -20.61
CA PHE A 424 -10.86 -30.32 -19.71
C PHE A 424 -11.96 -29.26 -19.64
N ILE A 425 -13.17 -29.67 -19.25
CA ILE A 425 -14.32 -28.77 -19.19
C ILE A 425 -14.65 -28.41 -17.74
N VAL A 426 -14.74 -27.11 -17.46
CA VAL A 426 -15.23 -26.59 -16.17
C VAL A 426 -16.26 -25.51 -16.45
N ASN A 427 -17.44 -25.64 -15.84
CA ASN A 427 -18.55 -24.68 -15.99
C ASN A 427 -18.90 -24.44 -17.47
N ASN A 428 -19.03 -25.53 -18.23
CA ASN A 428 -19.33 -25.57 -19.67
C ASN A 428 -18.34 -24.82 -20.59
N LYS A 429 -17.12 -24.56 -20.11
CA LYS A 429 -16.04 -23.99 -20.92
C LYS A 429 -14.87 -24.96 -20.99
N GLU A 430 -14.34 -25.14 -22.21
CA GLU A 430 -13.12 -25.89 -22.46
C GLU A 430 -11.89 -25.07 -22.01
N ILE A 431 -10.97 -25.73 -21.32
CA ILE A 431 -9.77 -25.14 -20.74
C ILE A 431 -8.58 -26.00 -21.14
N ILE A 432 -7.61 -25.36 -21.81
CA ILE A 432 -6.42 -26.03 -22.31
C ILE A 432 -5.41 -26.18 -21.16
N ALA A 433 -4.88 -27.38 -20.96
CA ALA A 433 -3.78 -27.59 -20.02
C ALA A 433 -2.43 -27.33 -20.71
N ILE A 434 -1.57 -26.52 -20.12
CA ILE A 434 -0.25 -26.18 -20.65
C ILE A 434 0.80 -26.39 -19.55
N TYR A 435 1.90 -27.05 -19.88
CA TYR A 435 3.06 -27.16 -19.00
C TYR A 435 4.06 -26.03 -19.26
N ASP A 436 4.74 -25.55 -18.22
CA ASP A 436 5.71 -24.46 -18.33
C ASP A 436 6.87 -24.79 -19.30
N PRO A 437 7.00 -24.09 -20.44
CA PRO A 437 7.99 -24.42 -21.46
C PRO A 437 9.45 -24.38 -20.98
N PRO A 438 9.89 -23.39 -20.17
CA PRO A 438 11.22 -23.41 -19.54
C PRO A 438 11.53 -24.71 -18.78
N HIS A 439 10.57 -25.27 -18.03
CA HIS A 439 10.77 -26.56 -17.36
C HIS A 439 10.95 -27.70 -18.38
N LEU A 440 10.18 -27.71 -19.47
CA LEU A 440 10.36 -28.68 -20.57
C LEU A 440 11.76 -28.60 -21.18
N PHE A 441 12.22 -27.38 -21.48
CA PHE A 441 13.53 -27.16 -22.09
C PHE A 441 14.69 -27.48 -21.14
N LYS A 442 14.51 -27.36 -19.82
CA LYS A 442 15.49 -27.86 -18.84
C LYS A 442 15.49 -29.38 -18.76
N GLY A 443 14.33 -30.03 -18.94
CA GLY A 443 14.19 -31.48 -18.91
C GLY A 443 14.93 -32.19 -20.06
N ILE A 444 14.96 -31.60 -21.26
CA ILE A 444 15.65 -32.18 -22.42
C ILE A 444 17.14 -32.45 -22.15
N PRO A 445 17.99 -31.46 -21.83
CA PRO A 445 19.40 -31.69 -21.57
C PRO A 445 19.64 -32.57 -20.35
N ASN A 446 18.84 -32.45 -19.28
CA ASN A 446 18.97 -33.31 -18.10
C ASN A 446 18.73 -34.79 -18.43
N ASN A 447 17.76 -35.08 -19.31
CA ASN A 447 17.55 -36.43 -19.79
C ASN A 447 18.70 -36.89 -20.69
N LEU A 448 19.20 -36.05 -21.60
CA LEU A 448 20.33 -36.40 -22.47
C LEU A 448 21.65 -36.64 -21.71
N LEU A 449 21.81 -36.09 -20.49
CA LEU A 449 22.97 -36.37 -19.65
C LEU A 449 22.95 -37.77 -19.03
N THR A 450 21.77 -38.39 -18.90
CA THR A 450 21.58 -39.64 -18.15
C THR A 450 20.97 -40.76 -18.98
N LYS A 451 20.45 -40.45 -20.18
CA LYS A 451 19.67 -41.33 -21.03
C LYS A 451 19.99 -41.09 -22.49
N ASP A 452 19.97 -42.17 -23.26
CA ASP A 452 20.11 -42.12 -24.72
C ASP A 452 18.83 -41.58 -25.38
N LEU A 453 18.99 -40.74 -26.40
CA LEU A 453 17.90 -40.28 -27.25
C LEU A 453 17.72 -41.22 -28.44
N ILE A 454 16.55 -41.87 -28.51
CA ILE A 454 16.19 -42.78 -29.61
C ILE A 454 15.09 -42.13 -30.45
N TRP A 455 15.34 -41.96 -31.75
CA TRP A 455 14.31 -41.47 -32.70
C TRP A 455 14.32 -42.28 -34.00
N LYS A 456 13.22 -42.19 -34.76
CA LYS A 456 13.13 -42.79 -36.09
C LYS A 456 13.47 -41.76 -37.15
N GLN A 457 14.47 -42.03 -37.97
CA GLN A 457 14.85 -41.24 -39.15
C GLN A 457 14.90 -42.17 -40.36
N ASP A 458 14.15 -41.85 -41.41
CA ASP A 458 14.09 -42.64 -42.65
C ASP A 458 13.82 -44.15 -42.42
N ARG A 459 12.86 -44.44 -41.52
CA ARG A 459 12.49 -45.80 -41.06
C ARG A 459 13.59 -46.57 -40.32
N LYS A 460 14.74 -45.95 -40.05
CA LYS A 460 15.80 -46.49 -39.19
C LYS A 460 15.69 -45.92 -37.79
N VAL A 461 15.99 -46.73 -36.80
CA VAL A 461 16.12 -46.29 -35.41
C VAL A 461 17.53 -45.74 -35.25
N VAL A 462 17.64 -44.48 -34.83
CA VAL A 462 18.90 -43.79 -34.57
C VAL A 462 18.97 -43.50 -33.07
N THR A 463 20.16 -43.69 -32.50
CA THR A 463 20.44 -43.44 -31.09
C THR A 463 21.55 -42.40 -30.96
N ALA A 464 21.28 -41.30 -30.28
CA ALA A 464 22.29 -40.37 -29.81
C ALA A 464 22.56 -40.66 -28.33
N LYS A 465 23.82 -40.92 -28.02
CA LYS A 465 24.31 -41.14 -26.66
C LYS A 465 24.75 -39.83 -26.03
#